data_AF-A0A966QS15-F1
#
_entry.id   AF-A0A966QS15-F1
#
_cell.length_a   1.000
_cell.length_b   1.000
_cell.length_c   1.000
_cell.angle_alpha   90.00
_cell.angle_beta   90.00
_cell.angle_gamma   90.00
#
_symmetry.space_group_name_H-M   'P 1'
#
loop_
_entity.id
_entity.type
_entity.pdbx_description
1 polymer ?
#
loop_
_entity_poly.entity_id
_entity_poly.type
_entity_poly.pdbx_seq_one_letter_code
_entity_poly.pdbx_strand_id
1 'polypeptide(L)' 'MRRPVLYSFRRCPFAIRARLALAASGLHPGADLELREVALKAKPPELLAASPNAT' A
#
# COMPACT_ATOMS: atom_id res chain seq x y z
N MET A 1 -8.75 10.13 13.76
CA MET A 1 -7.81 9.00 13.90
C MET A 1 -7.15 8.77 12.54
N ARG A 2 -5.84 8.58 12.49
CA ARG A 2 -5.11 8.36 11.22
C ARG A 2 -5.09 6.87 10.91
N ARG A 3 -5.63 6.47 9.76
CA ARG A 3 -5.60 5.07 9.31
C ARG A 3 -4.24 4.73 8.69
N PRO A 4 -3.74 3.49 8.83
CA PRO A 4 -2.56 3.05 8.13
C PRO A 4 -2.76 3.15 6.60
N VAL A 5 -1.70 3.51 5.88
CA VAL A 5 -1.72 3.64 4.41
C VAL A 5 -0.97 2.44 3.81
N LEU A 6 -1.65 1.67 2.96
CA LEU A 6 -1.04 0.67 2.11
C LEU A 6 -0.72 1.28 0.75
N TYR A 7 0.56 1.52 0.48
CA TYR A 7 1.03 1.83 -0.86
C TYR A 7 1.06 0.54 -1.70
N SER A 8 0.39 0.54 -2.86
CA SER A 8 0.24 -0.66 -3.67
C SER A 8 0.44 -0.36 -5.16
N PHE A 9 1.31 -1.11 -5.83
CA PHE A 9 1.46 -1.03 -7.28
C PHE A 9 0.57 -2.06 -7.97
N ARG A 10 -0.28 -1.59 -8.89
CA ARG A 10 -1.18 -2.45 -9.65
C ARG A 10 -0.39 -3.48 -10.45
N ARG A 11 -0.89 -4.72 -10.47
CA ARG A 11 -0.28 -5.90 -11.14
C ARG A 11 1.07 -6.36 -10.56
N CYS A 12 1.60 -5.74 -9.50
CA CYS A 12 2.79 -6.26 -8.84
C CYS A 12 2.46 -7.52 -8.01
N PRO A 13 3.13 -8.66 -8.21
CA PRO A 13 2.84 -9.90 -7.48
C PRO A 13 3.06 -9.77 -5.97
N PHE A 14 4.03 -8.96 -5.54
CA PHE A 14 4.23 -8.66 -4.12
C PHE A 14 3.07 -7.84 -3.53
N ALA A 15 2.66 -6.78 -4.25
CA ALA A 15 1.56 -5.92 -3.82
C ALA A 15 0.20 -6.65 -3.86
N ILE A 16 0.03 -7.63 -4.76
CA ILE A 16 -1.12 -8.53 -4.78
C ILE A 16 -1.13 -9.39 -3.50
N ARG A 17 0.00 -10.03 -3.14
CA ARG A 17 0.08 -10.84 -1.92
C ARG A 17 -0.22 -10.04 -0.66
N ALA A 18 0.31 -8.82 -0.55
CA ALA A 18 0.00 -7.93 0.58
C ALA A 18 -1.51 -7.64 0.70
N ARG A 19 -2.18 -7.33 -0.42
CA ARG A 19 -3.64 -7.11 -0.44
C ARG A 19 -4.42 -8.35 -0.04
N LEU A 20 -4.01 -9.53 -0.51
CA LEU A 20 -4.65 -10.80 -0.15
C LEU A 20 -4.49 -11.10 1.35
N ALA A 21 -3.30 -10.87 1.91
CA ALA A 21 -3.05 -11.09 3.34
C ALA A 21 -3.92 -10.18 4.21
N LEU A 22 -4.02 -8.88 3.88
CA LEU A 22 -4.88 -7.94 4.59
C LEU A 22 -6.35 -8.35 4.52
N ALA A 23 -6.83 -8.72 3.34
CA ALA A 23 -8.21 -9.20 3.17
C ALA A 23 -8.46 -10.49 3.98
N ALA A 24 -7.52 -11.43 4.00
CA ALA A 24 -7.62 -12.65 4.80
C ALA A 24 -7.64 -12.37 6.32
N SER A 25 -7.03 -11.28 6.77
CA SER A 25 -7.11 -10.78 8.15
C SER A 25 -8.37 -9.96 8.44
N GLY A 26 -9.28 -9.82 7.48
CA GLY A 26 -10.51 -9.02 7.62
C GLY A 26 -10.29 -7.51 7.58
N LEU A 27 -9.12 -7.04 7.14
CA LEU A 27 -8.80 -5.62 7.03
C LEU A 27 -9.16 -5.11 5.63
N HIS A 28 -9.98 -4.06 5.59
CA HIS A 28 -10.55 -3.54 4.35
C HIS A 28 -10.11 -2.09 4.06
N PRO A 29 -9.73 -1.79 2.80
CA PRO A 29 -9.56 -0.41 2.35
C PRO A 29 -10.83 0.42 2.56
N GLY A 30 -10.68 1.63 3.11
CA GLY A 30 -11.79 2.55 3.38
C GLY A 30 -12.46 2.37 4.74
N ALA A 31 -12.22 1.26 5.45
CA ALA A 31 -12.68 1.03 6.82
C ALA A 31 -11.49 1.04 7.80
N ASP A 32 -10.51 0.16 7.56
CA ASP A 32 -9.39 -0.09 8.48
C ASP A 32 -8.10 0.58 8.01
N LEU A 33 -7.93 0.71 6.69
CA LEU A 33 -6.73 1.26 6.06
C LEU A 33 -7.06 2.08 4.81
N GLU A 34 -6.11 2.89 4.36
CA GLU A 34 -6.18 3.59 3.08
C GLU A 34 -5.33 2.87 2.04
N LEU A 35 -5.90 2.58 0.86
CA LEU A 35 -5.15 2.04 -0.25
C LEU A 35 -4.70 3.17 -1.16
N ARG A 36 -3.38 3.33 -1.36
CA ARG A 36 -2.82 4.35 -2.24
C ARG A 36 -2.08 3.70 -3.39
N GLU A 37 -2.58 3.91 -4.61
CA GLU A 37 -1.92 3.41 -5.81
C GLU A 37 -0.63 4.19 -6.07
N VAL A 38 0.45 3.48 -6.40
CA VAL A 38 1.76 4.09 -6.70
C VAL A 38 2.25 3.71 -8.08
N ALA A 39 2.92 4.63 -8.77
CA ALA A 39 3.61 4.35 -10.02
C ALA A 39 5.12 4.18 -9.76
N LEU A 40 5.75 3.15 -10.32
CA LEU A 40 7.19 2.93 -10.13
C LEU A 40 8.06 4.04 -10.71
N LYS A 41 7.58 4.70 -11.78
CA LYS A 41 8.29 5.83 -12.41
C LYS A 41 8.20 7.14 -11.61
N ALA A 42 7.15 7.29 -10.81
CA ALA A 42 6.87 8.51 -10.06
C ALA A 42 6.36 8.13 -8.67
N LYS A 43 7.30 7.72 -7.81
CA LYS A 43 6.98 7.34 -6.42
C LYS A 43 6.62 8.60 -5.63
N PRO A 44 5.53 8.58 -4.84
CA PRO A 44 5.16 9.74 -4.04
C PRO A 44 6.22 10.02 -2.97
N PRO A 45 6.48 11.30 -2.63
CA PRO A 45 7.49 11.68 -1.64
C PRO A 45 7.20 11.09 -0.25
N GLU A 46 5.93 10.91 0.09
CA GLU A 46 5.50 10.26 1.33
C GLU A 46 5.92 8.78 1.42
N LEU A 47 5.94 8.07 0.29
CA LEU A 47 6.46 6.68 0.24
C LEU A 47 7.98 6.68 0.44
N LEU A 48 8.70 7.63 -0.15
CA LEU A 48 10.15 7.77 0.01
C LEU A 48 10.54 8.09 1.45
N ALA A 49 9.76 8.93 2.12
CA ALA A 49 9.94 9.24 3.54
C ALA A 49 9.65 8.03 4.44
N ALA A 50 8.67 7.19 4.07
CA ALA A 50 8.28 6.01 4.85
C ALA A 50 9.19 4.79 4.62
N SER A 51 9.78 4.66 3.43
CA SER A 51 10.62 3.53 3.03
C SER A 51 11.83 4.05 2.24
N PRO A 52 13.05 4.02 2.82
CA PRO A 52 14.27 4.49 2.15
C PRO A 52 14.56 3.75 0.84
N ASN A 53 14.17 2.48 0.76
CA ASN A 53 14.30 1.66 -0.45
C ASN A 53 13.16 1.88 -1.45
N ALA A 54 12.13 2.65 -1.04
CA ALA A 54 10.98 2.99 -1.84
C ALA A 54 10.24 1.75 -2.40
N THR A 55 10.23 0.69 -1.61
CA THR A 55 9.57 -0.60 -1.85
C THR A 55 8.55 -0.85 -0.76
#